data_AF-A0A8S0WLU2-F1
#
_entry.id   AF-A0A8S0WLU2-F1
#
_cell.length_a   1.000
_cell.length_b   1.000
_cell.length_c   1.000
_cell.angle_alpha   90.00
_cell.angle_beta   90.00
_cell.angle_gamma   90.00
#
_symmetry.space_group_name_H-M   'P 1'
#
loop_
_entity.id
_entity.type
_entity.pdbx_description
1 polymer ?
#
loop_
_entity_poly.entity_id
_entity_poly.type
_entity_poly.pdbx_seq_one_letter_code
_entity_poly.pdbx_strand_id
1 'polypeptide(L)'
;MQLAPNIPIPLDTIRYAYAELGHLVNSDLCTQLGDAACLGECKRECLNLLQLVQQHTRNIPPEEYWIIEEGIQLMVLSLDNASQTSNDVPDMPPVAASQRVYTGQPGHPCVDIDPDLLRMAVNLEGGPTSLAAVFNCAPMTIQHRALELRIVEPGPPVYVEYEHANGTITRIYRSSTRAVSDIDDPELDQIIASILEAFPLFGH
;
A
#
# COMPACT_ATOMS: atom_id res chain seq x y z
N MET A 1 -24.83 34.37 2.89
CA MET A 1 -24.12 33.20 2.34
C MET A 1 -24.95 32.63 1.21
N GLN A 2 -24.54 32.82 -0.05
CA GLN A 2 -25.18 32.17 -1.19
C GLN A 2 -24.72 30.70 -1.20
N LEU A 3 -25.66 29.76 -1.12
CA LEU A 3 -25.38 28.34 -1.31
C LEU A 3 -24.92 28.17 -2.76
N ALA A 4 -23.75 27.53 -2.95
CA ALA A 4 -23.22 27.25 -4.28
C ALA A 4 -24.27 26.46 -5.11
N PRO A 5 -24.34 26.69 -6.44
CA PRO A 5 -25.26 25.95 -7.29
C PRO A 5 -25.03 24.45 -7.13
N ASN A 6 -26.12 23.70 -6.93
CA ASN A 6 -26.11 22.25 -6.76
C ASN A 6 -25.79 21.60 -8.12
N ILE A 7 -24.50 21.33 -8.38
CA ILE A 7 -24.03 20.66 -9.60
C ILE A 7 -24.37 19.17 -9.46
N PRO A 8 -25.09 18.56 -10.41
CA PRO A 8 -25.43 17.15 -10.34
C PRO A 8 -24.15 16.29 -10.41
N ILE A 9 -23.93 15.48 -9.38
CA ILE A 9 -22.83 14.51 -9.35
C ILE A 9 -23.24 13.27 -10.16
N PRO A 10 -22.37 12.72 -11.02
CA PRO A 10 -22.63 11.47 -11.73
C PRO A 10 -22.81 10.30 -10.76
N LEU A 11 -23.76 9.40 -11.06
CA LEU A 11 -24.05 8.23 -10.22
C LEU A 11 -22.82 7.33 -10.04
N ASP A 12 -22.01 7.15 -11.08
CA ASP A 12 -20.80 6.32 -11.01
C ASP A 12 -19.75 6.87 -10.03
N THR A 13 -19.69 8.19 -9.86
CA THR A 13 -18.82 8.83 -8.86
C THR A 13 -19.27 8.47 -7.44
N ILE A 14 -20.59 8.43 -7.20
CA ILE A 14 -21.16 8.04 -5.90
C ILE A 14 -20.85 6.56 -5.61
N ARG A 15 -21.02 5.68 -6.60
CA ARG A 15 -20.69 4.24 -6.49
C ARG A 15 -19.23 4.02 -6.17
N TYR A 16 -18.34 4.71 -6.89
CA TYR A 16 -16.90 4.63 -6.65
C TYR A 16 -16.55 5.10 -5.25
N ALA A 17 -17.07 6.25 -4.81
CA ALA A 17 -16.83 6.78 -3.47
C ALA A 17 -17.34 5.82 -2.37
N TYR A 18 -18.49 5.18 -2.58
CA TYR A 18 -19.03 4.17 -1.65
C TYR A 18 -18.14 2.92 -1.56
N ALA A 19 -17.66 2.40 -2.70
CA ALA A 19 -16.76 1.24 -2.72
C ALA A 19 -15.41 1.55 -2.05
N GLU A 20 -14.82 2.70 -2.36
CA GLU A 20 -13.56 3.15 -1.76
C GLU A 20 -13.71 3.34 -0.25
N LEU A 21 -14.79 3.98 0.20
CA LEU A 21 -15.09 4.12 1.62
C LEU A 21 -15.22 2.76 2.31
N GLY A 22 -15.86 1.77 1.67
CA GLY A 22 -15.92 0.41 2.17
C GLY A 22 -14.54 -0.24 2.36
N HIS A 23 -13.61 -0.01 1.43
CA HIS A 23 -12.23 -0.48 1.55
C HIS A 23 -11.49 0.21 2.70
N LEU A 24 -11.62 1.53 2.85
CA LEU A 24 -11.01 2.30 3.92
C LEU A 24 -11.52 1.84 5.30
N VAL A 25 -12.84 1.73 5.46
CA VAL A 25 -13.46 1.24 6.71
C VAL A 25 -12.96 -0.16 7.04
N ASN A 26 -12.89 -1.07 6.06
CA ASN A 26 -12.40 -2.43 6.32
C ASN A 26 -10.91 -2.43 6.73
N SER A 27 -10.08 -1.59 6.11
CA SER A 27 -8.69 -1.42 6.51
C SER A 27 -8.59 -0.89 7.95
N ASP A 28 -9.32 0.17 8.27
CA ASP A 28 -9.30 0.81 9.59
C ASP A 28 -9.81 -0.13 10.69
N LEU A 29 -10.86 -0.91 10.43
CA LEU A 29 -11.34 -1.92 11.38
C LEU A 29 -10.29 -3.00 11.67
N CYS A 30 -9.42 -3.31 10.72
CA CYS A 30 -8.33 -4.27 10.90
C CYS A 30 -7.09 -3.67 11.57
N THR A 31 -6.76 -2.40 11.28
CA THR A 31 -5.48 -1.80 11.71
C THR A 31 -5.59 -0.84 12.87
N GLN A 32 -6.75 -0.19 13.06
CA GLN A 32 -6.96 0.91 14.00
C GLN A 32 -7.89 0.52 15.15
N LEU A 33 -7.94 -0.76 15.51
CA LEU A 33 -8.78 -1.21 16.62
C LEU A 33 -8.34 -0.50 17.91
N GLY A 34 -9.17 0.45 18.35
CA GLY A 34 -8.94 1.25 19.55
C GLY A 34 -8.36 2.63 19.39
N ASP A 35 -7.92 2.99 18.20
CA ASP A 35 -7.64 4.39 17.91
C ASP A 35 -8.94 5.13 17.66
N ALA A 36 -9.60 5.56 18.74
CA ALA A 36 -10.88 6.28 18.67
C ALA A 36 -10.79 7.59 17.85
N ALA A 37 -9.60 8.19 17.74
CA ALA A 37 -9.41 9.40 16.95
C ALA A 37 -9.45 9.07 15.45
N CYS A 38 -8.67 8.08 15.01
CA CYS A 38 -8.67 7.62 13.62
C CYS A 38 -10.02 7.04 13.20
N LEU A 39 -10.65 6.20 14.03
CA LEU A 39 -11.99 5.66 13.75
C LEU A 39 -13.05 6.78 13.69
N GLY A 40 -12.89 7.82 14.51
CA GLY A 40 -13.75 9.01 14.48
C GLY A 40 -13.60 9.83 13.19
N GLU A 41 -12.39 9.88 12.62
CA GLU A 41 -12.14 10.48 11.30
C GLU A 41 -12.86 9.73 10.19
N CYS A 42 -12.66 8.43 10.10
CA CYS A 42 -13.31 7.56 9.11
C CYS A 42 -14.85 7.64 9.23
N LYS A 43 -15.37 7.65 10.46
CA LYS A 43 -16.82 7.85 10.72
C LYS A 43 -17.34 9.18 10.16
N ARG A 44 -16.58 10.28 10.25
CA ARG A 44 -17.00 11.56 9.66
C ARG A 44 -17.06 11.47 8.14
N GLU A 45 -16.15 10.75 7.50
CA GLU A 45 -16.18 10.54 6.04
C GLU A 45 -17.43 9.76 5.62
N CYS A 46 -17.79 8.71 6.36
CA CYS A 46 -19.05 7.99 6.16
C CYS A 46 -20.28 8.91 6.23
N LEU A 47 -20.35 9.76 7.26
CA LEU A 47 -21.47 10.69 7.44
C LEU A 47 -21.50 11.78 6.35
N ASN A 48 -20.33 12.25 5.92
CA ASN A 48 -20.23 13.21 4.81
C ASN A 48 -20.73 12.60 3.50
N LEU A 49 -20.38 11.34 3.21
CA LEU A 49 -20.88 10.63 2.03
C LEU A 49 -22.40 10.43 2.11
N LEU A 50 -22.94 10.05 3.28
CA LEU A 50 -24.39 9.91 3.46
C LEU A 50 -25.11 11.24 3.21
N GLN A 51 -24.58 12.35 3.72
CA GLN A 51 -25.13 13.68 3.48
C GLN A 51 -25.08 14.05 1.99
N LEU A 52 -24.00 13.69 1.29
CA LEU A 52 -23.88 13.89 -0.16
C LEU A 52 -24.94 13.08 -0.92
N VAL A 53 -25.10 11.80 -0.59
CA VAL A 53 -26.10 10.90 -1.19
C VAL A 53 -27.53 11.44 -1.00
N GLN A 54 -27.84 11.94 0.20
CA GLN A 54 -29.14 12.57 0.51
C GLN A 54 -29.39 13.86 -0.28
N GLN A 55 -28.36 14.63 -0.60
CA GLN A 55 -28.50 15.84 -1.44
C GLN A 55 -28.79 15.50 -2.91
N HIS A 56 -28.38 14.31 -3.36
CA HIS A 56 -28.49 13.85 -4.73
C HIS A 56 -29.51 12.71 -4.93
N THR A 57 -30.45 12.50 -4.00
CA THR A 57 -31.45 11.41 -4.06
C THR A 57 -32.22 11.36 -5.39
N ARG A 58 -32.42 12.50 -6.08
CA ARG A 58 -33.10 12.54 -7.38
C ARG A 58 -32.35 11.82 -8.51
N ASN A 59 -31.03 11.68 -8.39
CA ASN A 59 -30.17 11.05 -9.40
C ASN A 59 -29.92 9.56 -9.11
N ILE A 60 -30.38 9.05 -7.97
CA ILE A 60 -30.06 7.71 -7.49
C ILE A 60 -31.35 6.87 -7.53
N PRO A 61 -31.33 5.67 -8.14
CA PRO A 61 -32.46 4.75 -8.06
C PRO A 61 -32.83 4.46 -6.59
N PRO A 62 -34.13 4.39 -6.24
CA PRO A 62 -34.55 4.25 -4.84
C PRO A 62 -34.04 2.96 -4.18
N GLU A 63 -33.92 1.87 -4.94
CA GLU A 63 -33.35 0.60 -4.47
C GLU A 63 -31.87 0.76 -4.10
N GLU A 64 -31.10 1.44 -4.94
CA GLU A 64 -29.67 1.67 -4.72
C GLU A 64 -29.42 2.66 -3.58
N TYR A 65 -30.26 3.69 -3.46
CA TYR A 65 -30.22 4.62 -2.33
C TYR A 65 -30.35 3.88 -1.00
N TRP A 66 -31.30 2.95 -0.90
CA TRP A 66 -31.52 2.19 0.33
C TRP A 66 -30.32 1.30 0.68
N ILE A 67 -29.73 0.63 -0.32
CA ILE A 67 -28.52 -0.20 -0.13
C ILE A 67 -27.34 0.65 0.36
N ILE A 68 -27.12 1.82 -0.24
CA ILE A 68 -26.03 2.73 0.16
C ILE A 68 -26.27 3.26 1.58
N GLU A 69 -27.50 3.68 1.89
CA GLU A 69 -27.86 4.20 3.21
C GLU A 69 -27.68 3.13 4.31
N GLU A 70 -28.23 1.93 4.12
CA GLU A 70 -28.06 0.81 5.05
C GLU A 70 -26.58 0.43 5.19
N GLY A 71 -25.86 0.34 4.08
CA GLY A 71 -24.44 0.01 4.07
C GLY A 71 -23.59 1.02 4.85
N ILE A 72 -23.82 2.32 4.67
CA ILE A 72 -23.10 3.37 5.42
C ILE A 72 -23.46 3.30 6.91
N GLN A 73 -24.72 3.03 7.26
CA GLN A 73 -25.13 2.86 8.66
C GLN A 73 -24.41 1.67 9.32
N LEU A 74 -24.28 0.55 8.60
CA LEU A 74 -23.51 -0.61 9.06
C LEU A 74 -22.02 -0.29 9.25
N MET A 75 -21.41 0.47 8.33
CA MET A 75 -20.01 0.91 8.48
C MET A 75 -19.84 1.76 9.74
N VAL A 76 -20.71 2.75 9.96
CA VAL A 76 -20.67 3.60 11.16
C VAL A 76 -20.85 2.79 12.44
N LEU A 77 -21.79 1.84 12.46
CA LEU A 77 -22.02 0.96 13.61
C LEU A 77 -20.79 0.09 13.91
N SER A 78 -20.16 -0.48 12.88
CA SER A 78 -18.93 -1.26 13.02
C SER A 78 -17.79 -0.43 13.58
N LEU A 79 -17.59 0.81 13.10
CA LEU A 79 -16.59 1.73 13.63
C LEU A 79 -16.86 2.09 15.10
N ASP A 80 -18.12 2.34 15.46
CA ASP A 80 -18.50 2.63 16.85
C ASP A 80 -18.24 1.42 17.76
N ASN A 81 -18.59 0.21 17.32
CA ASN A 81 -18.30 -1.02 18.05
C ASN A 81 -16.79 -1.21 18.24
N ALA A 82 -16.01 -1.05 17.16
CA ALA A 82 -14.55 -1.15 17.21
C ALA A 82 -13.92 -0.13 18.17
N SER A 83 -14.45 1.09 18.22
CA SER A 83 -14.00 2.13 19.15
C SER A 83 -14.26 1.75 20.62
N GLN A 84 -15.33 0.99 20.88
CA GLN A 84 -15.70 0.54 22.22
C GLN A 84 -14.92 -0.72 22.65
N THR A 85 -14.68 -1.65 21.72
CA THR A 85 -13.97 -2.92 21.98
C THR A 85 -12.58 -2.71 22.57
N SER A 86 -11.89 -1.61 22.24
CA SER A 86 -10.53 -1.38 22.73
C SER A 86 -10.42 -0.68 24.09
N ASN A 87 -11.52 -0.44 24.81
CA ASN A 87 -11.40 0.02 26.19
C ASN A 87 -10.93 -1.09 27.15
N ASP A 88 -10.86 -2.33 26.67
CA ASP A 88 -10.18 -3.39 27.40
C ASP A 88 -8.67 -3.09 27.39
N VAL A 89 -8.16 -2.73 28.57
CA VAL A 89 -6.71 -2.66 28.81
C VAL A 89 -6.16 -4.03 28.41
N PRO A 90 -5.23 -4.10 27.44
CA PRO A 90 -4.73 -5.39 27.02
C PRO A 90 -4.11 -6.10 28.24
N ASP A 91 -4.58 -7.33 28.51
CA ASP A 91 -4.16 -8.13 29.67
C ASP A 91 -2.64 -8.33 29.73
N MET A 92 -1.97 -8.16 28.59
CA MET A 92 -0.52 -8.12 28.47
C MET A 92 -0.06 -6.85 27.76
N PRO A 93 1.11 -6.31 28.13
CA PRO A 93 1.72 -5.21 27.39
C PRO A 93 1.92 -5.60 25.92
N PRO A 94 1.86 -4.64 24.97
CA PRO A 94 2.09 -4.91 23.56
C PRO A 94 3.44 -5.62 23.37
N VAL A 95 3.43 -6.71 22.60
CA VAL A 95 4.68 -7.37 22.20
C VAL A 95 5.39 -6.42 21.25
N ALA A 96 6.48 -5.80 21.70
CA ALA A 96 7.30 -4.95 20.85
C ALA A 96 7.96 -5.81 19.76
N ALA A 97 7.43 -5.74 18.53
CA ALA A 97 7.95 -6.46 17.37
C ALA A 97 9.41 -6.08 17.02
N SER A 98 9.82 -4.87 17.40
CA SER A 98 11.20 -4.42 17.30
C SER A 98 11.56 -3.48 18.45
N GLN A 99 12.85 -3.48 18.80
CA GLN A 99 13.39 -2.52 19.75
C GLN A 99 14.57 -1.79 19.09
N ARG A 100 14.60 -0.45 19.23
CA ARG A 100 15.80 0.31 18.88
C ARG A 100 16.84 0.14 19.98
N VAL A 101 17.96 -0.48 19.66
CA VAL A 101 19.06 -0.69 20.60
C VAL A 101 20.11 0.40 20.37
N TYR A 102 20.34 1.22 21.39
CA TYR A 102 21.41 2.22 21.36
C TYR A 102 22.73 1.55 21.79
N THR A 103 23.66 1.37 20.84
CA THR A 103 24.94 0.69 21.09
C THR A 103 26.03 1.60 21.64
N GLY A 104 25.77 2.90 21.78
CA GLY A 104 26.75 3.88 22.24
C GLY A 104 27.89 4.18 21.26
N GLN A 105 27.90 3.54 20.08
CA GLN A 105 28.87 3.78 19.03
C GLN A 105 28.31 4.80 18.01
N PRO A 106 29.15 5.70 17.47
CA PRO A 106 28.76 6.55 16.37
C PRO A 106 28.39 5.68 15.15
N GLY A 107 27.11 5.67 14.79
CA GLY A 107 26.57 4.84 13.71
C GLY A 107 25.05 4.98 13.59
N HIS A 108 24.48 4.38 12.53
CA HIS A 108 23.04 4.32 12.35
C HIS A 108 22.42 3.47 13.48
N PRO A 109 21.33 3.93 14.15
CA PRO A 109 20.63 3.13 15.14
C PRO A 109 20.27 1.76 14.58
N CYS A 110 20.65 0.71 15.29
CA CYS A 110 20.34 -0.66 14.90
C CYS A 110 18.96 -1.01 15.42
N VAL A 111 18.09 -1.46 14.51
CA VAL A 111 16.79 -2.05 14.89
C VAL A 111 17.05 -3.52 15.15
N ASP A 112 16.75 -3.96 16.38
CA ASP A 112 16.76 -5.37 16.73
C ASP A 112 15.36 -5.93 16.46
N ILE A 113 15.30 -6.96 15.62
CA ILE A 113 14.07 -7.61 15.19
C ILE A 113 14.18 -9.06 15.62
N ASP A 114 13.13 -9.57 16.28
CA ASP A 114 13.07 -10.98 16.66
C ASP A 114 13.25 -11.88 15.42
N PRO A 115 14.23 -12.79 15.40
CA PRO A 115 14.52 -13.62 14.22
C PRO A 115 13.38 -14.54 13.80
N ASP A 116 12.61 -15.07 14.76
CA ASP A 116 11.50 -15.97 14.47
C ASP A 116 10.30 -15.18 13.94
N LEU A 117 10.04 -14.00 14.50
CA LEU A 117 9.03 -13.08 13.99
C LEU A 117 9.35 -12.65 12.55
N LEU A 118 10.60 -12.25 12.28
CA LEU A 118 11.03 -11.84 10.94
C LEU A 118 10.94 -13.01 9.95
N ARG A 119 11.29 -14.23 10.36
CA ARG A 119 11.17 -15.43 9.52
C ARG A 119 9.70 -15.72 9.17
N MET A 120 8.79 -15.63 10.14
CA MET A 120 7.36 -15.79 9.89
C MET A 120 6.85 -14.70 8.95
N ALA A 121 7.22 -13.45 9.19
CA ALA A 121 6.76 -12.31 8.43
C ALA A 121 7.24 -12.33 6.96
N VAL A 122 8.50 -12.70 6.70
CA VAL A 122 9.04 -12.86 5.33
C VAL A 122 8.32 -13.98 4.56
N ASN A 123 7.84 -15.02 5.24
CA ASN A 123 7.10 -16.12 4.62
C ASN A 123 5.62 -15.78 4.35
N LEU A 124 5.02 -14.90 5.16
CA LEU A 124 3.60 -14.57 5.12
C LEU A 124 3.30 -13.30 4.31
N GLU A 125 4.11 -12.26 4.46
CA GLU A 125 3.86 -10.93 3.90
C GLU A 125 4.84 -10.59 2.78
N GLY A 126 4.30 -9.95 1.74
CA GLY A 126 5.01 -9.65 0.50
C GLY A 126 6.22 -8.72 0.67
N GLY A 127 7.40 -9.32 0.86
CA GLY A 127 8.70 -8.68 0.71
C GLY A 127 9.01 -7.55 1.72
N PRO A 128 10.20 -6.93 1.63
CA PRO A 128 10.67 -5.97 2.64
C PRO A 128 9.84 -4.69 2.76
N THR A 129 9.09 -4.31 1.71
CA THR A 129 8.31 -3.07 1.68
C THR A 129 7.06 -3.14 2.55
N SER A 130 6.32 -4.25 2.56
CA SER A 130 5.16 -4.40 3.43
C SER A 130 5.59 -4.45 4.89
N LEU A 131 6.65 -5.19 5.17
CA LEU A 131 7.22 -5.37 6.50
C LEU A 131 7.75 -4.07 7.11
N ALA A 132 8.13 -3.09 6.28
CA ALA A 132 8.62 -1.79 6.74
C ALA A 132 7.63 -1.05 7.62
N ALA A 133 6.33 -1.14 7.29
CA ALA A 133 5.27 -0.54 8.09
C ALA A 133 5.12 -1.25 9.44
N VAL A 134 5.16 -2.59 9.45
CA VAL A 134 5.00 -3.42 10.65
C VAL A 134 6.14 -3.20 11.65
N PHE A 135 7.38 -3.20 11.17
CA PHE A 135 8.56 -3.02 12.03
C PHE A 135 8.96 -1.56 12.23
N ASN A 136 8.23 -0.61 11.62
CA ASN A 136 8.51 0.82 11.65
C ASN A 136 9.98 1.17 11.34
N CYS A 137 10.50 0.60 10.25
CA CYS A 137 11.86 0.81 9.79
C CYS A 137 11.96 0.80 8.26
N ALA A 138 13.10 1.20 7.71
CA ALA A 138 13.27 1.24 6.27
C ALA A 138 13.27 -0.20 5.67
N PRO A 139 12.70 -0.43 4.48
CA PRO A 139 12.72 -1.75 3.83
C PRO A 139 14.14 -2.33 3.70
N MET A 140 15.13 -1.49 3.43
CA MET A 140 16.55 -1.87 3.38
C MET A 140 17.06 -2.44 4.70
N THR A 141 16.61 -1.92 5.85
CA THR A 141 16.98 -2.43 7.17
C THR A 141 16.45 -3.85 7.38
N ILE A 142 15.21 -4.11 6.97
CA ILE A 142 14.61 -5.45 7.03
C ILE A 142 15.37 -6.42 6.14
N GLN A 143 15.69 -6.01 4.91
CA GLN A 143 16.46 -6.83 3.99
C GLN A 143 17.85 -7.15 4.55
N HIS A 144 18.57 -6.14 5.07
CA HIS A 144 19.87 -6.34 5.70
C HIS A 144 19.78 -7.32 6.89
N ARG A 145 18.81 -7.14 7.78
CA ARG A 145 18.61 -8.05 8.92
C ARG A 145 18.26 -9.47 8.49
N ALA A 146 17.39 -9.62 7.49
CA ALA A 146 17.04 -10.93 6.95
C ALA A 146 18.26 -11.65 6.35
N LEU A 147 19.16 -10.91 5.69
CA LEU A 147 20.43 -11.45 5.17
C LEU A 147 21.41 -11.83 6.30
N GLU A 148 21.58 -10.95 7.30
CA GLU A 148 22.45 -11.19 8.46
C GLU A 148 22.02 -12.44 9.25
N LEU A 149 20.71 -12.62 9.43
CA LEU A 149 20.09 -13.75 10.11
C LEU A 149 19.96 -15.01 9.24
N ARG A 150 20.40 -14.95 7.97
CA ARG A 150 20.29 -16.05 6.98
C ARG A 150 18.86 -16.55 6.78
N ILE A 151 17.88 -15.65 6.89
CA ILE A 151 16.47 -15.92 6.59
C ILE A 151 16.24 -15.88 5.08
N VAL A 152 16.94 -14.98 4.38
CA VAL A 152 16.91 -14.84 2.92
C VAL A 152 18.31 -15.11 2.37
N GLU A 153 18.39 -15.80 1.23
CA GLU A 153 19.67 -16.00 0.54
C GLU A 153 20.13 -14.69 -0.13
N PRO A 154 21.43 -14.35 -0.06
CA PRO A 154 21.97 -13.24 -0.81
C PRO A 154 21.64 -13.35 -2.29
N GLY A 155 21.12 -12.27 -2.87
CA GLY A 155 20.89 -12.21 -4.31
C GLY A 155 22.20 -12.41 -5.10
N PRO A 156 22.12 -12.87 -6.35
CA PRO A 156 23.30 -12.98 -7.20
C PRO A 156 24.01 -11.62 -7.31
N PRO A 157 25.34 -11.60 -7.46
CA PRO A 157 26.08 -10.37 -7.54
C PRO A 157 25.60 -9.53 -8.74
N VAL A 158 25.55 -8.21 -8.53
CA VAL A 158 25.10 -7.25 -9.55
C VAL A 158 26.01 -7.27 -10.78
N TYR A 159 27.26 -7.68 -10.64
CA TYR A 159 28.20 -7.81 -11.74
C TYR A 159 28.98 -9.12 -11.69
N VAL A 160 29.45 -9.55 -12.86
CA VAL A 160 30.40 -10.65 -13.00
C VAL A 160 31.70 -10.08 -13.55
N GLU A 161 32.82 -10.41 -12.91
CA GLU A 161 34.16 -10.05 -13.38
C GLU A 161 34.69 -11.14 -14.31
N TYR A 162 35.14 -10.74 -15.50
CA TYR A 162 35.84 -11.60 -16.45
C TYR A 162 37.28 -11.12 -16.59
N GLU A 163 38.22 -11.98 -16.22
CA GLU A 163 39.64 -11.76 -16.48
C GLU A 163 39.99 -12.28 -17.88
N HIS A 164 40.49 -11.39 -18.73
CA HIS A 164 40.92 -11.71 -20.09
C HIS A 164 42.35 -12.24 -20.11
N ALA A 165 42.74 -12.95 -21.16
CA ALA A 165 44.09 -13.51 -21.32
C ALA A 165 45.22 -12.46 -21.31
N ASN A 166 44.89 -11.17 -21.50
CA ASN A 166 45.82 -10.05 -21.42
C ASN A 166 45.93 -9.44 -20.00
N GLY A 167 45.26 -10.03 -19.00
CA GLY A 167 45.22 -9.54 -17.60
C GLY A 167 44.24 -8.38 -17.36
N THR A 168 43.43 -8.01 -18.35
CA THR A 168 42.39 -6.98 -18.18
C THR A 168 41.16 -7.59 -17.50
N ILE A 169 40.60 -6.93 -16.49
CA ILE A 169 39.35 -7.33 -15.83
C ILE A 169 38.20 -6.51 -16.40
N THR A 170 37.19 -7.17 -16.96
CA THR A 170 35.95 -6.53 -17.41
C THR A 170 34.81 -6.86 -16.46
N ARG A 171 34.11 -5.83 -15.98
CA ARG A 171 32.91 -5.96 -15.17
C ARG A 171 31.68 -5.91 -16.06
N ILE A 172 30.93 -7.00 -16.08
CA ILE A 172 29.64 -7.06 -16.78
C ILE A 172 28.54 -6.92 -15.72
N TYR A 173 27.88 -5.75 -15.70
CA TYR A 173 26.75 -5.48 -14.82
C TYR A 173 25.50 -6.17 -15.37
N ARG A 174 24.85 -7.01 -14.55
CA ARG A 174 23.52 -7.53 -14.82
C ARG A 174 22.52 -6.51 -14.30
N SER A 175 21.70 -5.95 -15.19
CA SER A 175 20.59 -5.13 -14.73
C SER A 175 19.64 -6.00 -13.91
N SER A 176 19.37 -5.59 -12.67
CA SER A 176 18.38 -6.25 -11.81
C SER A 176 16.95 -5.91 -12.20
N THR A 177 16.76 -4.93 -13.11
CA THR A 177 15.46 -4.70 -13.72
C THR A 177 15.16 -5.89 -14.63
N ARG A 178 14.02 -6.54 -14.40
CA ARG A 178 13.42 -7.49 -15.35
C ARG A 178 13.55 -6.89 -16.75
N ALA A 179 13.98 -7.69 -17.74
CA ALA A 179 14.05 -7.23 -19.13
C ALA A 179 12.72 -6.52 -19.42
N VAL A 180 12.79 -5.21 -19.64
CA VAL A 180 11.59 -4.36 -19.78
C VAL A 180 10.83 -4.75 -21.04
N SER A 181 11.48 -5.51 -21.93
CA SER A 181 10.88 -6.14 -23.08
C SER A 181 11.67 -7.39 -23.46
N ASP A 182 10.96 -8.47 -23.75
CA ASP A 182 11.44 -9.60 -24.56
C ASP A 182 11.20 -9.33 -26.06
N ILE A 183 10.81 -8.10 -26.40
CA ILE A 183 10.49 -7.67 -27.76
C ILE A 183 11.81 -7.51 -28.51
N ASP A 184 11.97 -8.30 -29.57
CA ASP A 184 13.08 -8.16 -30.50
C ASP A 184 12.94 -6.83 -31.27
N ASP A 185 14.07 -6.21 -31.63
CA ASP A 185 14.10 -4.95 -32.41
C ASP A 185 13.10 -4.88 -33.59
N PRO A 186 12.95 -5.91 -34.47
CA PRO A 186 11.97 -5.85 -35.55
C PRO A 186 10.50 -5.80 -35.08
N GLU A 187 10.20 -6.41 -33.93
CA GLU A 187 8.85 -6.39 -33.35
C GLU A 187 8.59 -5.03 -32.68
N LEU A 188 9.62 -4.42 -32.08
CA LEU A 188 9.54 -3.05 -31.57
C LEU A 188 9.27 -2.06 -32.70
N ASP A 189 9.98 -2.17 -33.82
CA ASP A 189 9.77 -1.33 -35.00
C ASP A 189 8.33 -1.46 -35.55
N GLN A 190 7.78 -2.68 -35.54
CA GLN A 190 6.41 -2.92 -35.98
C GLN A 190 5.37 -2.30 -35.04
N ILE A 191 5.58 -2.37 -33.72
CA ILE A 191 4.72 -1.71 -32.73
C ILE A 191 4.78 -0.19 -32.91
N ILE A 192 5.97 0.39 -33.08
CA ILE A 192 6.13 1.82 -33.31
C ILE A 192 5.40 2.25 -34.59
N ALA A 193 5.56 1.49 -35.68
CA ALA A 193 4.85 1.76 -36.93
C ALA A 193 3.32 1.76 -36.73
N SER A 194 2.77 0.78 -35.99
CA SER A 194 1.34 0.69 -35.70
C SER A 194 0.81 1.87 -34.87
N ILE A 195 1.60 2.37 -33.92
CA ILE A 195 1.24 3.52 -33.09
C ILE A 195 1.21 4.80 -33.95
N LEU A 196 2.19 4.96 -34.85
CA LEU A 196 2.24 6.11 -35.75
C LEU A 196 1.09 6.11 -36.77
N GLU A 197 0.65 4.95 -37.24
CA GLU A 197 -0.54 4.82 -38.09
C GLU A 197 -1.84 5.17 -37.34
N ALA A 198 -1.95 4.76 -36.07
CA ALA A 198 -3.12 5.05 -35.25
C ALA A 198 -3.23 6.55 -34.85
N PHE A 199 -2.10 7.25 -34.76
CA PHE A 199 -2.05 8.65 -34.33
C PHE A 199 -1.24 9.54 -35.31
N PRO A 200 -1.75 9.80 -36.51
CA PRO A 200 -1.00 10.50 -37.57
C PRO A 200 -0.71 11.98 -37.31
N LEU A 201 -1.25 12.55 -36.22
CA LEU A 201 -1.04 13.95 -35.84
C LEU A 201 0.10 14.16 -34.83
N PHE A 202 0.74 13.09 -34.33
CA PHE A 202 1.95 13.21 -33.51
C PHE A 202 3.15 13.51 -34.41
N GLY A 203 3.58 14.78 -34.45
CA GLY A 203 4.76 15.21 -35.19
C GLY A 203 4.59 16.47 -36.05
N HIS A 204 3.44 17.14 -35.98
CA HIS A 204 3.24 18.48 -36.54
C HIS A 204 3.33 19.58 -35.48
#